data_AF-A0A1V5Y364-F1
#
_entry.id   AF-A0A1V5Y364-F1
#
_cell.length_a   1.000
_cell.length_b   1.000
_cell.length_c   1.000
_cell.angle_alpha   90.00
_cell.angle_beta   90.00
_cell.angle_gamma   90.00
#
_symmetry.space_group_name_H-M   'P 1'
#
loop_
_entity.id
_entity.type
_entity.pdbx_description
1 polymer ?
#
loop_
_entity_poly.entity_id
_entity_poly.type
_entity_poly.pdbx_seq_one_letter_code
_entity_poly.pdbx_strand_id
1 'polypeptide(L)'
;MFTAFYSIGRVIGFAEIWLYGIFICLLVFTAICLLFKANRTKKGIIIILLSLLAAEIICDVIWFLIYFSDGSYYNYGLKGVFGLLLWPAMLILAGVISTKLNITRSKMN
;
A
#
# COMPACT_ATOMS: atom_id res chain seq x y z
N MET A 1 -6.73 1.79 -4.88
CA MET A 1 -7.00 3.08 -4.21
C MET A 1 -8.34 3.67 -4.67
N PHE A 2 -9.19 2.92 -5.39
CA PHE A 2 -10.45 3.43 -5.90
C PHE A 2 -11.39 3.89 -4.78
N THR A 3 -11.49 3.11 -3.70
CA THR A 3 -12.33 3.45 -2.55
C THR A 3 -11.89 4.74 -1.87
N ALA A 4 -10.59 4.97 -1.78
CA ALA A 4 -10.05 6.17 -1.16
C ALA A 4 -10.18 7.41 -2.06
N PHE A 5 -9.96 7.29 -3.37
CA PHE A 5 -10.26 8.37 -4.33
C PHE A 5 -11.75 8.74 -4.32
N TYR A 6 -12.63 7.75 -4.27
CA TYR A 6 -14.08 7.99 -4.15
C TYR A 6 -14.43 8.73 -2.86
N SER A 7 -13.80 8.34 -1.74
CA SER A 7 -13.99 8.98 -0.44
C SER A 7 -13.54 10.46 -0.44
N ILE A 8 -12.44 10.80 -1.10
CA ILE A 8 -11.94 12.18 -1.22
C ILE A 8 -12.96 13.10 -1.89
N GLY A 9 -13.65 12.63 -2.94
CA GLY A 9 -14.70 13.39 -3.62
C GLY A 9 -15.96 13.66 -2.78
N ARG A 10 -16.05 13.07 -1.58
CA ARG A 10 -17.18 13.21 -0.65
C ARG A 10 -16.87 14.02 0.61
N VAL A 11 -15.62 14.45 0.82
CA VAL A 11 -15.19 15.19 2.01
C VAL A 11 -14.80 16.62 1.64
N ILE A 12 -15.41 17.62 2.29
CA ILE A 12 -15.09 19.04 2.08
C ILE A 12 -13.87 19.41 2.95
N GLY A 13 -12.75 19.76 2.30
CA GLY A 13 -11.53 20.27 2.94
C GLY A 13 -10.44 19.22 3.23
N PHE A 14 -9.16 19.61 3.06
CA PHE A 14 -7.89 18.89 3.38
C PHE A 14 -7.72 17.43 2.92
N ALA A 15 -8.68 16.85 2.20
CA ALA A 15 -8.61 15.47 1.68
C ALA A 15 -7.43 15.24 0.72
N GLU A 16 -6.92 16.30 0.09
CA GLU A 16 -5.73 16.28 -0.78
C GLU A 16 -4.43 15.96 -0.01
N ILE A 17 -4.36 16.22 1.31
CA ILE A 17 -3.22 15.84 2.16
C ILE A 17 -2.95 14.33 2.08
N TRP A 18 -4.00 13.54 1.86
CA TRP A 18 -3.89 12.10 1.72
C TRP A 18 -3.04 11.67 0.52
N LEU A 19 -3.10 12.41 -0.60
CA LEU A 19 -2.27 12.14 -1.77
C LEU A 19 -0.78 12.27 -1.45
N TYR A 20 -0.40 13.31 -0.69
CA TYR A 20 0.97 13.46 -0.22
C TYR A 20 1.37 12.30 0.71
N GLY A 21 0.45 11.85 1.59
CA GLY A 21 0.66 10.67 2.43
C GLY A 21 0.99 9.41 1.64
N ILE A 22 0.31 9.19 0.50
CA ILE A 22 0.58 8.07 -0.40
C ILE A 22 2.00 8.15 -0.95
N PHE A 23 2.35 9.30 -1.53
CA PHE A 23 3.67 9.50 -2.12
C PHE A 23 4.79 9.32 -1.09
N ILE A 24 4.60 9.83 0.13
CA ILE A 24 5.54 9.63 1.24
C ILE A 24 5.69 8.15 1.56
N CYS A 25 4.59 7.39 1.69
CA CYS A 25 4.65 5.96 1.97
C CYS A 25 5.35 5.18 0.86
N LEU A 26 5.10 5.50 -0.41
CA LEU A 26 5.78 4.88 -1.56
C LEU A 26 7.28 5.18 -1.55
N LEU A 27 7.66 6.43 -1.27
CA LEU A 27 9.06 6.83 -1.18
C LEU A 27 9.77 6.10 -0.04
N VAL A 28 9.16 6.07 1.15
CA VAL A 28 9.70 5.35 2.32
C VAL A 28 9.83 3.85 2.03
N PHE A 29 8.78 3.23 1.49
CA PHE A 29 8.79 1.81 1.10
C PHE A 29 9.92 1.53 0.10
N THR A 30 10.03 2.33 -0.95
CA THR A 30 11.04 2.15 -1.99
C THR A 30 12.45 2.36 -1.43
N ALA A 31 12.66 3.41 -0.64
CA ALA A 31 13.94 3.70 0.00
C ALA A 31 14.39 2.54 0.89
N ILE A 32 13.50 2.03 1.76
CA ILE A 32 13.78 0.89 2.64
C ILE A 32 14.12 -0.36 1.81
N CYS A 33 13.32 -0.68 0.79
CA CYS A 33 13.56 -1.83 -0.07
C CYS A 33 14.91 -1.75 -0.79
N LEU A 34 15.35 -0.56 -1.21
CA LEU A 34 16.63 -0.34 -1.90
C LEU A 34 17.85 -0.48 -0.99
N LEU A 35 17.71 -0.40 0.34
CA LEU A 35 18.82 -0.66 1.27
C LEU A 35 19.37 -2.08 1.11
N PHE A 36 18.52 -3.04 0.73
CA PHE A 36 18.91 -4.44 0.57
C PHE A 36 19.52 -4.71 -0.81
N LYS A 37 20.75 -5.23 -0.86
CA LYS A 37 21.45 -5.55 -2.13
C LYS A 37 20.66 -6.54 -3.00
N ALA A 38 20.03 -7.54 -2.39
CA ALA A 38 19.24 -8.57 -3.10
C ALA A 38 18.07 -7.98 -3.91
N ASN A 39 17.56 -6.82 -3.48
CA ASN A 39 16.43 -6.13 -4.12
C ASN A 39 16.86 -5.29 -5.33
N ARG A 40 18.14 -4.91 -5.44
CA ARG A 40 18.67 -4.01 -6.48
C ARG A 40 18.97 -4.69 -7.82
N THR A 41 18.39 -5.87 -8.05
CA THR A 41 18.52 -6.62 -9.31
C THR A 41 17.25 -6.43 -10.15
N LYS A 42 17.31 -6.61 -11.48
CA LYS A 42 16.11 -6.53 -12.34
C LYS A 42 14.98 -7.44 -11.84
N LYS A 43 15.32 -8.68 -11.48
CA LYS A 43 14.35 -9.65 -10.93
C LYS A 43 13.83 -9.21 -9.55
N GLY A 44 14.70 -8.70 -8.69
CA GLY A 44 14.32 -8.22 -7.35
C GLY A 44 13.37 -7.03 -7.40
N ILE A 45 13.62 -6.07 -8.30
CA ILE A 45 12.76 -4.91 -8.55
C ILE A 45 11.38 -5.39 -9.04
N ILE A 46 11.31 -6.33 -9.99
CA ILE A 46 10.04 -6.88 -10.47
C ILE A 46 9.23 -7.49 -9.32
N ILE A 47 9.87 -8.26 -8.44
CA ILE A 47 9.20 -8.90 -7.29
C ILE A 47 8.67 -7.85 -6.31
N ILE A 48 9.42 -6.77 -6.05
CA ILE A 48 8.97 -5.65 -5.23
C ILE A 48 7.76 -4.97 -5.85
N LEU A 49 7.80 -4.67 -7.15
CA LEU A 49 6.69 -4.02 -7.87
C LEU A 49 5.43 -4.88 -7.86
N LEU A 50 5.55 -6.19 -8.08
CA LEU A 50 4.44 -7.13 -7.99
C LEU A 50 3.87 -7.20 -6.56
N SER A 51 4.72 -7.15 -5.55
CA SER A 51 4.31 -7.18 -4.15
C SER A 51 3.61 -5.89 -3.73
N LEU A 52 4.05 -4.74 -4.26
CA LEU A 52 3.39 -3.45 -4.10
C LEU A 52 2.00 -3.48 -4.76
N LEU A 53 1.89 -3.98 -5.99
CA LEU A 53 0.60 -4.12 -6.67
C LEU A 53 -0.35 -5.07 -5.93
N ALA A 54 0.16 -6.18 -5.40
CA ALA A 54 -0.64 -7.11 -4.60
C ALA A 54 -1.14 -6.45 -3.30
N ALA A 55 -0.27 -5.74 -2.58
CA ALA A 55 -0.64 -5.00 -1.38
C ALA A 55 -1.71 -3.94 -1.67
N GLU A 56 -1.58 -3.24 -2.79
CA GLU A 56 -2.52 -2.25 -3.28
C GLU A 56 -3.91 -2.87 -3.53
N ILE A 57 -3.98 -3.95 -4.30
CA ILE A 57 -5.24 -4.63 -4.62
C ILE A 57 -5.91 -5.16 -3.35
N ILE A 58 -5.15 -5.82 -2.47
CA ILE A 58 -5.69 -6.39 -1.22
C ILE A 58 -6.24 -5.27 -0.32
N CYS A 59 -5.48 -4.18 -0.17
CA CYS A 59 -5.92 -3.04 0.63
C CYS A 59 -7.21 -2.42 0.08
N ASP A 60 -7.31 -2.26 -1.24
CA ASP A 60 -8.49 -1.70 -1.87
C ASP A 60 -9.72 -2.59 -1.74
N VAL A 61 -9.54 -3.91 -1.83
CA VAL A 61 -10.62 -4.88 -1.57
C VAL A 61 -11.09 -4.79 -0.12
N ILE A 62 -10.18 -4.74 0.85
CA ILE A 62 -10.55 -4.61 2.26
C ILE A 62 -11.30 -3.29 2.50
N TRP A 63 -10.80 -2.18 1.95
CA TRP A 63 -11.52 -0.90 2.04
C TRP A 63 -12.87 -0.95 1.36
N PHE A 64 -12.99 -1.56 0.18
CA PHE A 64 -14.27 -1.72 -0.49
C PHE A 64 -15.26 -2.46 0.41
N LEU A 65 -14.86 -3.58 1.02
CA LEU A 65 -15.72 -4.35 1.93
C LEU A 65 -16.12 -3.57 3.19
N ILE A 66 -15.24 -2.70 3.72
CA ILE A 66 -15.51 -1.88 4.91
C ILE A 66 -16.42 -0.69 4.58
N TYR A 67 -16.10 0.05 3.52
CA TYR A 67 -16.75 1.31 3.17
C TYR A 67 -17.99 1.14 2.27
N PHE A 68 -18.18 -0.01 1.64
CA PHE A 68 -19.31 -0.32 0.75
C PHE A 68 -20.01 -1.63 1.13
N SER A 69 -20.11 -1.95 2.42
CA SER A 69 -20.64 -3.24 2.90
C SER A 69 -22.06 -3.58 2.44
N ASP A 70 -22.88 -2.57 2.13
CA ASP A 70 -24.26 -2.70 1.64
C ASP A 70 -24.43 -2.19 0.18
N GLY A 71 -23.32 -1.99 -0.53
CA GLY A 71 -23.29 -1.38 -1.87
C GLY A 71 -23.35 0.15 -1.87
N SER A 72 -23.50 0.79 -0.70
CA SER A 72 -23.47 2.26 -0.56
C SER A 72 -22.26 2.71 0.26
N TYR A 73 -21.72 3.88 -0.08
CA TYR A 73 -20.56 4.42 0.66
C TYR A 73 -20.96 4.86 2.07
N TYR A 74 -20.36 4.24 3.09
CA TYR A 74 -20.53 4.60 4.49
C TYR A 74 -19.35 5.45 4.99
N ASN A 75 -19.64 6.69 5.42
CA ASN A 75 -18.61 7.57 5.98
C ASN A 75 -18.42 7.32 7.48
N TYR A 76 -17.30 6.71 7.85
CA TYR A 76 -16.95 6.43 9.25
C TYR A 76 -16.41 7.64 10.05
N GLY A 77 -16.37 8.83 9.45
CA GLY A 77 -15.81 10.04 10.09
C GLY A 77 -14.36 9.83 10.53
N LEU A 78 -14.03 10.27 11.76
CA LEU A 78 -12.68 10.11 12.33
C LEU A 78 -12.24 8.63 12.46
N LYS A 79 -13.17 7.68 12.58
CA LYS A 79 -12.80 6.25 12.64
C LYS A 79 -12.23 5.75 11.31
N GLY A 80 -12.59 6.39 10.19
CA GLY A 80 -12.04 6.08 8.87
C GLY A 80 -10.53 6.33 8.78
N VAL A 81 -9.98 7.20 9.64
CA VAL A 81 -8.54 7.50 9.71
C VAL A 81 -7.73 6.24 10.06
N PHE A 82 -8.24 5.34 10.91
CA PHE A 82 -7.57 4.07 11.20
C PHE A 82 -7.56 3.12 10.00
N GLY A 83 -8.60 3.20 9.15
CA GLY A 83 -8.61 2.51 7.86
C GLY A 83 -7.43 2.94 6.97
N LEU A 84 -6.98 4.20 7.08
CA LEU A 84 -5.85 4.70 6.28
C LEU A 84 -4.51 4.05 6.65
N LEU A 85 -4.36 3.58 7.89
CA LEU A 85 -3.14 2.89 8.35
C LEU A 85 -3.00 1.48 7.77
N LEU A 86 -4.07 0.94 7.18
CA LEU A 86 -4.05 -0.39 6.54
C LEU A 86 -3.02 -0.43 5.41
N TRP A 87 -2.97 0.60 4.57
CA TRP A 87 -2.10 0.59 3.40
C TRP A 87 -0.61 0.65 3.75
N PRO A 88 -0.13 1.57 4.64
CA PRO A 88 1.24 1.51 5.15
C PRO A 88 1.60 0.16 5.79
N ALA A 89 0.68 -0.45 6.55
CA ALA A 89 0.90 -1.77 7.13
C ALA A 89 1.09 -2.86 6.06
N MET A 90 0.27 -2.82 5.00
CA MET A 90 0.39 -3.73 3.85
C MET A 90 1.69 -3.52 3.09
N LEU A 91 2.16 -2.27 2.93
CA LEU A 91 3.46 -1.98 2.32
C LEU A 91 4.62 -2.54 3.14
N ILE A 92 4.57 -2.45 4.47
CA ILE A 92 5.59 -3.05 5.35
C ILE A 92 5.63 -4.57 5.14
N LEU A 93 4.48 -5.24 5.17
CA LEU A 93 4.38 -6.69 4.96
C LEU A 93 4.91 -7.08 3.57
N ALA A 94 4.49 -6.37 2.52
CA ALA A 94 4.96 -6.59 1.16
C ALA A 94 6.49 -6.43 1.04
N GLY A 95 7.05 -5.40 1.68
CA GLY A 95 8.49 -5.14 1.70
C GLY A 95 9.26 -6.25 2.39
N VAL A 96 8.79 -6.68 3.57
CA VAL A 96 9.42 -7.78 4.32
C VAL A 96 9.37 -9.10 3.53
N ILE A 97 8.22 -9.47 2.99
CA ILE A 97 8.03 -10.73 2.27
C ILE A 97 8.86 -10.73 0.99
N SER A 98 8.74 -9.69 0.14
CA SER A 98 9.48 -9.59 -1.12
C SER A 98 10.99 -9.56 -0.90
N THR A 99 11.46 -8.82 0.10
CA THR A 99 12.88 -8.76 0.45
C THR A 99 13.40 -10.12 0.91
N LYS A 100 12.66 -10.83 1.78
CA LYS A 100 13.03 -12.20 2.19
C LYS A 100 13.11 -13.14 1.00
N LEU A 101 12.12 -13.10 0.09
CA LEU A 101 12.11 -13.92 -1.13
C LEU A 101 13.32 -13.62 -2.01
N ASN A 102 13.67 -12.35 -2.20
CA ASN A 102 14.83 -11.93 -2.98
C ASN A 102 16.15 -12.37 -2.34
N ILE A 103 16.29 -12.26 -1.01
CA ILE A 103 17.48 -12.73 -0.29
C ILE A 103 17.64 -14.23 -0.46
N THR A 104 16.57 -15.02 -0.27
CA THR A 104 16.63 -16.48 -0.44
C THR A 104 17.00 -16.85 -1.87
N ARG A 105 16.42 -16.19 -2.87
CA ARG A 105 16.78 -16.40 -4.29
C ARG A 105 18.22 -16.03 -4.61
N SER A 106 18.73 -14.95 -4.01
CA SER A 106 20.12 -14.52 -4.21
C SER A 106 21.14 -15.48 -3.61
N LYS A 107 20.77 -16.30 -2.63
CA LYS A 107 21.64 -17.32 -2.03
C LYS A 107 21.68 -18.64 -2.81
N MET A 108 20.69 -18.87 -3.68
CA MET A 108 20.58 -20.10 -4.48
C MET A 108 21.24 -19.99 -5.86
N ASN A 109 21.57 -18.77 -6.30
CA ASN A 109 22.35 -18.51 -7.51
C ASN A 109 23.81 -18.25 -7.14
#